data_AF-A0A4P7BXE1-F1
#
_entry.id   AF-A0A4P7BXE1-F1
#
_cell.length_a   1.000
_cell.length_b   1.000
_cell.length_c   1.000
_cell.angle_alpha   90.00
_cell.angle_beta   90.00
_cell.angle_gamma   90.00
#
_symmetry.space_group_name_H-M   'P 1'
#
loop_
_entity.id
_entity.type
_entity.pdbx_description
1 polymer ?
#
loop_
_entity_poly.entity_id
_entity_poly.type
_entity_poly.pdbx_seq_one_letter_code
_entity_poly.pdbx_strand_id
1 'polypeptide(L)'
;MREHILFLTGKLAEPSLRKILKSMEPVDFDYTVKQLGLSVAALMTAEMVERRLTETGEATRILVPGRCRGDLEKLSAILELPVERGPNELNELPTYFGRSGPAPDLSRYDVCLFAEIVDAPQQSVQGILDRAAYYRSCGADVIDLGFFPSEPFGHLEEAIQALKAEGYCLSADSLEPKDLIRAGKAGADYLLSLTEKTLYITDEVGSTPILVPAARGDLSSLERAMESLDKQGRTWLADPILEPIHFGFMDSLARYHELRRRYPQAPLLMGVGNLTELTDADTTGINAILFGIISELGISAILTTEVSSHARRAVREADLARRIMYAARENNALPQNIDDGLLCLHERRPFPDSPEEIAELAARVKDPSYRIRISQEGIHIFNRDSIHRAQDPFDLFPHLAVTEDAGHAFYLGVELSRAQIAWQLGKHYSQDEELDWGCAYEGEAEDLLEQKPPGTTLQNSKRGEGNGKA
;
A
#
# COMPACT_ATOMS: atom_id res chain seq x y z
N MET A 1 -14.76 41.15 8.90
CA MET A 1 -14.81 40.78 7.48
C MET A 1 -14.44 39.32 7.43
N ARG A 2 -15.24 38.45 6.79
CA ARG A 2 -14.91 37.03 6.71
C ARG A 2 -13.67 36.89 5.83
N GLU A 3 -12.74 36.03 6.24
CA GLU A 3 -11.51 35.80 5.48
C GLU A 3 -11.87 35.20 4.11
N HIS A 4 -11.27 35.70 3.02
CA HIS A 4 -11.45 35.14 1.68
C HIS A 4 -10.10 34.68 1.12
N ILE A 5 -9.92 33.37 0.96
CA ILE A 5 -8.64 32.79 0.52
C ILE A 5 -8.67 32.50 -0.98
N LEU A 6 -7.70 33.05 -1.72
CA LEU A 6 -7.46 32.69 -3.12
C LEU A 6 -6.44 31.55 -3.22
N PHE A 7 -6.91 30.35 -3.54
CA PHE A 7 -6.05 29.20 -3.77
C PHE A 7 -5.54 29.16 -5.21
N LEU A 8 -4.23 29.12 -5.38
CA LEU A 8 -3.58 29.00 -6.68
C LEU A 8 -3.17 27.56 -6.95
N THR A 9 -3.47 27.05 -8.14
CA THR A 9 -3.18 25.65 -8.49
C THR A 9 -2.86 25.44 -9.98
N GLY A 10 -2.44 24.22 -10.33
CA GLY A 10 -2.27 23.74 -11.69
C GLY A 10 -3.48 22.94 -12.19
N LYS A 11 -3.52 22.64 -13.49
CA LYS A 11 -4.63 21.95 -14.17
C LYS A 11 -4.95 20.59 -13.54
N LEU A 12 -3.93 19.80 -13.24
CA LEU A 12 -4.10 18.44 -12.72
C LEU A 12 -4.62 18.44 -11.27
N ALA A 13 -4.26 19.45 -10.49
CA ALA A 13 -4.57 19.54 -9.06
C ALA A 13 -5.90 20.26 -8.75
N GLU A 14 -6.48 20.98 -9.72
CA GLU A 14 -7.70 21.77 -9.51
C GLU A 14 -8.92 20.92 -9.07
N PRO A 15 -9.27 19.80 -9.72
CA PRO A 15 -10.44 19.00 -9.33
C PRO A 15 -10.31 18.48 -7.89
N SER A 16 -9.13 17.98 -7.52
CA SER A 16 -8.85 17.42 -6.20
C SER A 16 -8.88 18.51 -5.12
N LEU A 17 -8.31 19.69 -5.39
CA LEU A 17 -8.38 20.83 -4.47
C LEU A 17 -9.83 21.26 -4.19
N ARG A 18 -10.67 21.35 -5.24
CA ARG A 18 -12.10 21.68 -5.07
C ARG A 18 -12.84 20.62 -4.24
N LYS A 19 -12.55 19.34 -4.46
CA LYS A 19 -13.14 18.22 -3.70
C LYS A 19 -12.76 18.31 -2.22
N ILE A 20 -11.50 18.57 -1.92
CA ILE A 20 -10.99 18.66 -0.54
C ILE A 20 -11.59 19.87 0.18
N LEU A 21 -11.59 21.05 -0.46
CA LEU A 21 -12.20 22.25 0.11
C LEU A 21 -13.70 22.05 0.40
N LYS A 22 -14.41 21.37 -0.51
CA LYS A 22 -15.81 20.99 -0.29
C LYS A 22 -15.99 19.99 0.85
N SER A 23 -15.11 18.98 0.96
CA SER A 23 -15.16 18.02 2.08
C SER A 23 -14.80 18.64 3.43
N MET A 24 -14.11 19.77 3.43
CA MET A 24 -13.82 20.54 4.63
C MET A 24 -15.02 21.39 5.08
N GLU A 25 -16.08 21.56 4.30
CA GLU A 25 -17.21 22.38 4.73
C GLU A 25 -17.93 21.78 5.96
N PRO A 26 -18.34 22.62 6.94
CA PRO A 26 -18.27 24.09 6.95
C PRO A 26 -16.88 24.64 7.33
N VAL A 27 -16.39 25.62 6.58
CA VAL A 27 -15.13 26.35 6.85
C VAL A 27 -15.40 27.77 7.35
N ASP A 28 -14.50 28.31 8.16
CA ASP A 28 -14.64 29.64 8.75
C ASP A 28 -14.24 30.78 7.78
N PHE A 29 -13.78 30.42 6.58
CA PHE A 29 -13.36 31.33 5.50
C PHE A 29 -14.19 31.10 4.22
N ASP A 30 -14.30 32.12 3.39
CA ASP A 30 -14.73 32.02 2.00
C ASP A 30 -13.51 31.72 1.11
N TYR A 31 -13.71 31.15 -0.07
CA TYR A 31 -12.58 30.82 -0.94
C TYR A 31 -12.88 30.93 -2.43
N THR A 32 -11.82 31.10 -3.21
CA THR A 32 -11.83 30.99 -4.66
C THR A 32 -10.63 30.18 -5.12
N VAL A 33 -10.83 29.31 -6.12
CA VAL A 33 -9.74 28.52 -6.72
C VAL A 33 -9.44 29.08 -8.10
N LYS A 34 -8.17 29.42 -8.35
CA LYS A 34 -7.70 29.95 -9.64
C LYS A 34 -6.54 29.11 -10.20
N GLN A 35 -6.75 28.57 -11.40
CA GLN A 35 -5.78 27.77 -12.13
C GLN A 35 -4.89 28.69 -13.00
N LEU A 36 -3.57 28.63 -12.84
CA LEU A 36 -2.63 29.55 -13.50
C LEU A 36 -2.10 29.07 -14.87
N GLY A 37 -2.85 28.20 -15.55
CA GLY A 37 -2.48 27.72 -16.90
C GLY A 37 -1.20 26.89 -16.95
N LEU A 38 -0.85 26.21 -15.87
CA LEU A 38 0.23 25.21 -15.80
C LEU A 38 -0.35 23.83 -15.51
N SER A 39 0.28 22.75 -15.99
CA SER A 39 -0.20 21.38 -15.78
C SER A 39 0.01 20.91 -14.33
N VAL A 40 1.23 21.04 -13.81
CA VAL A 40 1.65 20.51 -12.50
C VAL A 40 1.91 21.63 -11.51
N ALA A 41 1.13 21.70 -10.42
CA ALA A 41 1.21 22.76 -9.41
C ALA A 41 2.59 22.86 -8.73
N ALA A 42 3.32 21.75 -8.59
CA ALA A 42 4.66 21.72 -7.98
C ALA A 42 5.74 22.48 -8.77
N LEU A 43 5.49 22.84 -10.04
CA LEU A 43 6.42 23.62 -10.86
C LEU A 43 6.14 25.14 -10.79
N MET A 44 5.18 25.57 -9.96
CA MET A 44 4.85 26.97 -9.78
C MET A 44 6.02 27.74 -9.16
N THR A 45 6.28 28.95 -9.64
CA THR A 45 7.22 29.89 -9.02
C THR A 45 6.57 31.24 -8.77
N ALA A 46 7.12 32.01 -7.83
CA ALA A 46 6.65 33.35 -7.50
C ALA A 46 6.60 34.26 -8.74
N GLU A 47 7.61 34.21 -9.60
CA GLU A 47 7.66 35.00 -10.85
C GLU A 47 6.58 34.56 -11.85
N MET A 48 6.23 33.27 -11.88
CA MET A 48 5.12 32.80 -12.70
C MET A 48 3.78 33.30 -12.18
N VAL A 49 3.59 33.32 -10.86
CA VAL A 49 2.38 33.87 -10.23
C VAL A 49 2.26 35.35 -10.55
N GLU A 50 3.32 36.13 -10.32
CA GLU A 50 3.37 37.57 -10.65
C GLU A 50 2.94 37.84 -12.11
N ARG A 51 3.50 37.09 -13.06
CA ARG A 51 3.23 37.30 -14.49
C ARG A 51 1.82 36.87 -14.93
N ARG A 52 1.23 35.87 -14.26
CA ARG A 52 0.00 35.20 -14.73
C ARG A 52 -1.23 35.53 -13.91
N LEU A 53 -1.07 36.02 -12.68
CA LEU A 53 -2.16 36.39 -11.81
C LEU A 53 -2.56 37.85 -12.07
N THR A 54 -3.54 38.05 -12.94
CA THR A 54 -4.00 39.40 -13.34
C THR A 54 -5.06 40.00 -12.41
N GLU A 55 -5.75 39.18 -11.63
CA GLU A 55 -6.89 39.58 -10.79
C GLU A 55 -6.93 38.73 -9.53
N THR A 56 -7.15 39.38 -8.39
CA THR A 56 -7.21 38.75 -7.05
C THR A 56 -8.62 38.79 -6.44
N GLY A 57 -9.55 39.54 -7.02
CA GLY A 57 -10.94 39.62 -6.56
C GLY A 57 -11.06 40.19 -5.15
N GLU A 58 -11.92 39.60 -4.33
CA GLU A 58 -12.14 39.98 -2.92
C GLU A 58 -11.20 39.25 -1.94
N ALA A 59 -10.14 38.61 -2.44
CA ALA A 59 -9.25 37.81 -1.62
C ALA A 59 -8.51 38.66 -0.58
N THR A 60 -8.54 38.22 0.68
CA THR A 60 -7.79 38.82 1.79
C THR A 60 -6.41 38.18 1.95
N ARG A 61 -6.20 36.98 1.42
CA ARG A 61 -4.88 36.33 1.28
C ARG A 61 -4.84 35.35 0.12
N ILE A 62 -3.64 35.02 -0.34
CA ILE A 62 -3.37 34.09 -1.43
C ILE A 62 -2.61 32.88 -0.88
N LEU A 63 -3.09 31.67 -1.16
CA LEU A 63 -2.40 30.43 -0.81
C LEU A 63 -1.82 29.79 -2.08
N VAL A 64 -0.48 29.68 -2.14
CA VAL A 64 0.23 28.95 -3.19
C VAL A 64 0.52 27.51 -2.76
N PRO A 65 0.74 26.55 -3.68
CA PRO A 65 1.17 25.20 -3.31
C PRO A 65 2.48 25.22 -2.50
N GLY A 66 2.66 24.30 -1.55
CA GLY A 66 3.84 24.29 -0.67
C GLY A 66 5.18 24.16 -1.41
N ARG A 67 5.17 23.48 -2.56
CA ARG A 67 6.33 23.34 -3.46
C ARG A 67 6.60 24.57 -4.35
N CYS A 68 5.81 25.65 -4.24
CA CYS A 68 6.02 26.87 -4.99
C CYS A 68 7.39 27.49 -4.65
N ARG A 69 8.26 27.67 -5.66
CA ARG A 69 9.61 28.22 -5.47
C ARG A 69 9.63 29.74 -5.62
N GLY A 70 10.59 30.40 -4.99
CA GLY A 70 10.78 31.86 -5.09
C GLY A 70 10.41 32.63 -3.83
N ASP A 71 10.64 33.94 -3.89
CA ASP A 71 10.43 34.89 -2.79
C ASP A 71 8.96 35.33 -2.74
N LEU A 72 8.27 34.90 -1.68
CA LEU A 72 6.85 35.20 -1.49
C LEU A 72 6.61 36.52 -0.76
N GLU A 73 7.58 37.04 0.00
CA GLU A 73 7.48 38.36 0.61
C GLU A 73 7.50 39.43 -0.49
N LYS A 74 8.41 39.27 -1.46
CA LYS A 74 8.45 40.12 -2.65
C LYS A 74 7.15 40.03 -3.45
N LEU A 75 6.64 38.82 -3.68
CA LEU A 75 5.37 38.63 -4.40
C LEU A 75 4.19 39.26 -3.63
N SER A 76 4.17 39.12 -2.31
CA SER A 76 3.16 39.72 -1.44
C SER A 76 3.19 41.25 -1.51
N ALA A 77 4.38 41.85 -1.54
CA ALA A 77 4.52 43.29 -1.70
C ALA A 77 4.03 43.80 -3.07
N ILE A 78 4.27 43.03 -4.15
CA ILE A 78 3.82 43.40 -5.50
C ILE A 78 2.30 43.28 -5.66
N LEU A 79 1.71 42.24 -5.06
CA LEU A 79 0.27 41.99 -5.14
C LEU A 79 -0.55 42.74 -4.08
N GLU A 80 0.12 43.46 -3.18
CA GLU A 80 -0.48 44.15 -2.02
C GLU A 80 -1.40 43.26 -1.18
N LEU A 81 -1.11 41.95 -1.12
CA LEU A 81 -1.86 40.92 -0.41
C LEU A 81 -0.93 39.91 0.23
N PRO A 82 -1.23 39.37 1.44
CA PRO A 82 -0.47 38.27 2.02
C PRO A 82 -0.43 37.06 1.09
N VAL A 83 0.77 36.54 0.82
CA VAL A 83 0.97 35.33 0.02
C VAL A 83 1.65 34.28 0.89
N GLU A 84 0.97 33.16 1.12
CA GLU A 84 1.40 32.10 2.02
C GLU A 84 1.61 30.79 1.25
N ARG A 85 2.56 29.98 1.73
CA ARG A 85 2.69 28.59 1.28
C ARG A 85 1.68 27.73 2.01
N GLY A 86 0.84 27.07 1.24
CA GLY A 86 0.04 25.94 1.69
C GLY A 86 0.90 24.69 1.90
N PRO A 87 0.25 23.55 2.18
CA PRO A 87 0.94 22.28 2.32
C PRO A 87 1.59 21.83 1.01
N ASN A 88 2.57 20.92 1.11
CA ASN A 88 3.22 20.34 -0.06
C ASN A 88 2.25 19.48 -0.88
N GLU A 89 1.36 18.75 -0.18
CA GLU A 89 0.37 17.86 -0.78
C GLU A 89 -1.05 18.33 -0.45
N LEU A 90 -1.98 18.18 -1.40
CA LEU A 90 -3.35 18.70 -1.25
C LEU A 90 -4.13 18.03 -0.11
N ASN A 91 -3.89 16.75 0.17
CA ASN A 91 -4.56 16.02 1.24
C ASN A 91 -4.10 16.41 2.64
N GLU A 92 -2.99 17.14 2.78
CA GLU A 92 -2.58 17.75 4.05
C GLU A 92 -3.31 19.08 4.30
N LEU A 93 -4.12 19.58 3.36
CA LEU A 93 -4.84 20.85 3.50
C LEU A 93 -5.79 20.88 4.71
N PRO A 94 -6.55 19.83 5.05
CA PRO A 94 -7.30 19.79 6.30
C PRO A 94 -6.39 20.01 7.52
N THR A 95 -5.28 19.28 7.60
CA THR A 95 -4.32 19.37 8.70
C THR A 95 -3.66 20.75 8.78
N TYR A 96 -3.37 21.35 7.62
CA TYR A 96 -2.87 22.72 7.51
C TYR A 96 -3.83 23.75 8.15
N PHE A 97 -5.13 23.53 8.04
CA PHE A 97 -6.16 24.32 8.71
C PHE A 97 -6.59 23.77 10.07
N GLY A 98 -5.77 22.91 10.69
CA GLY A 98 -6.00 22.38 12.04
C GLY A 98 -7.14 21.35 12.14
N ARG A 99 -7.50 20.71 11.02
CA ARG A 99 -8.57 19.71 10.94
C ARG A 99 -7.98 18.34 10.62
N SER A 100 -8.49 17.30 11.27
CA SER A 100 -8.22 15.93 10.81
C SER A 100 -8.92 15.74 9.47
N GLY A 101 -8.15 15.42 8.41
CA GLY A 101 -8.74 15.00 7.15
C GLY A 101 -9.53 13.70 7.31
N PRO A 102 -10.57 13.44 6.51
CA PRO A 102 -11.22 12.14 6.51
C PRO A 102 -10.20 11.06 6.13
N ALA A 103 -10.21 9.94 6.86
CA ALA A 103 -9.39 8.78 6.51
C ALA A 103 -9.69 8.33 5.07
N PRO A 104 -8.68 7.99 4.26
CA PRO A 104 -8.90 7.49 2.91
C PRO A 104 -9.75 6.21 2.93
N ASP A 105 -10.80 6.18 2.10
CA ASP A 105 -11.64 4.98 1.95
C ASP A 105 -10.94 3.97 1.03
N LEU A 106 -10.41 2.91 1.63
CA LEU A 106 -9.78 1.77 0.94
C LEU A 106 -10.69 0.56 0.80
N SER A 107 -11.99 0.69 1.10
CA SER A 107 -12.93 -0.44 0.96
C SER A 107 -13.16 -0.86 -0.49
N ARG A 108 -12.92 0.06 -1.44
CA ARG A 108 -13.19 -0.11 -2.87
C ARG A 108 -11.92 -0.44 -3.66
N TYR A 109 -12.10 -1.25 -4.70
CA TYR A 109 -11.09 -1.62 -5.69
C TYR A 109 -11.81 -2.11 -6.96
N ASP A 110 -11.12 -2.14 -8.10
CA ASP A 110 -11.65 -2.62 -9.38
C ASP A 110 -10.74 -3.64 -10.10
N VAL A 111 -9.62 -4.01 -9.49
CA VAL A 111 -8.72 -5.07 -9.98
C VAL A 111 -9.02 -6.35 -9.23
N CYS A 112 -9.46 -7.38 -9.94
CA CYS A 112 -9.70 -8.71 -9.38
C CYS A 112 -8.38 -9.44 -9.12
N LEU A 113 -8.21 -10.03 -7.93
CA LEU A 113 -6.97 -10.67 -7.50
C LEU A 113 -7.11 -12.19 -7.53
N PHE A 114 -6.37 -12.84 -8.43
CA PHE A 114 -6.18 -14.28 -8.50
C PHE A 114 -4.95 -14.65 -7.69
N ALA A 115 -5.12 -15.49 -6.67
CA ALA A 115 -4.03 -16.01 -5.86
C ALA A 115 -3.81 -17.49 -6.17
N GLU A 116 -2.61 -17.81 -6.63
CA GLU A 116 -2.27 -19.14 -7.13
C GLU A 116 -1.77 -20.08 -6.01
N ILE A 117 -2.33 -21.28 -5.98
CA ILE A 117 -1.80 -22.44 -5.26
C ILE A 117 -1.02 -23.26 -6.28
N VAL A 118 0.26 -22.93 -6.46
CA VAL A 118 1.13 -23.47 -7.52
C VAL A 118 1.30 -24.99 -7.44
N ASP A 119 1.33 -25.51 -6.21
CA ASP A 119 1.57 -26.92 -5.92
C ASP A 119 0.28 -27.69 -5.57
N ALA A 120 -0.88 -27.24 -6.04
CA ALA A 120 -2.17 -27.82 -5.71
C ALA A 120 -2.24 -29.36 -5.88
N PRO A 121 -1.67 -30.00 -6.94
CA PRO A 121 -1.67 -31.45 -7.08
C PRO A 121 -0.96 -32.21 -5.95
N GLN A 122 0.02 -31.58 -5.29
CA GLN A 122 0.84 -32.17 -4.22
C GLN A 122 0.24 -31.98 -2.84
N GLN A 123 -0.75 -31.10 -2.72
CA GLN A 123 -1.44 -30.85 -1.47
C GLN A 123 -2.58 -31.85 -1.27
N SER A 124 -3.05 -31.96 -0.02
CA SER A 124 -4.33 -32.61 0.25
C SER A 124 -5.47 -31.62 0.01
N VAL A 125 -6.70 -32.12 -0.16
CA VAL A 125 -7.90 -31.25 -0.23
C VAL A 125 -7.96 -30.29 0.96
N GLN A 126 -7.62 -30.75 2.17
CA GLN A 126 -7.58 -29.88 3.36
C GLN A 126 -6.48 -28.82 3.26
N GLY A 127 -5.28 -29.16 2.77
CA GLY A 127 -4.21 -28.19 2.56
C GLY A 127 -4.59 -27.10 1.57
N ILE A 128 -5.26 -27.48 0.49
CA ILE A 128 -5.81 -26.53 -0.50
C ILE A 128 -6.84 -25.60 0.15
N LEU A 129 -7.75 -26.14 0.97
CA LEU A 129 -8.74 -25.33 1.71
C LEU A 129 -8.08 -24.35 2.69
N ASP A 130 -7.08 -24.80 3.43
CA ASP A 130 -6.35 -23.97 4.39
C ASP A 130 -5.61 -22.83 3.68
N ARG A 131 -4.98 -23.13 2.54
CA ARG A 131 -4.31 -22.12 1.70
C ARG A 131 -5.31 -21.15 1.07
N ALA A 132 -6.44 -21.63 0.57
CA ALA A 132 -7.51 -20.80 0.03
C ALA A 132 -8.09 -19.85 1.09
N ALA A 133 -8.27 -20.33 2.32
CA ALA A 133 -8.74 -19.52 3.44
C ALA A 133 -7.73 -18.42 3.79
N TYR A 134 -6.44 -18.75 3.82
CA TYR A 134 -5.37 -17.78 3.99
C TYR A 134 -5.38 -16.71 2.89
N TYR A 135 -5.39 -17.09 1.61
CA TYR A 135 -5.41 -16.12 0.51
C TYR A 135 -6.66 -15.24 0.50
N ARG A 136 -7.84 -15.78 0.84
CA ARG A 136 -9.05 -14.98 1.03
C ARG A 136 -8.88 -13.96 2.16
N SER A 137 -8.23 -14.33 3.27
CA SER A 137 -7.92 -13.40 4.37
C SER A 137 -6.89 -12.33 4.00
N CYS A 138 -6.04 -12.60 3.00
CA CYS A 138 -5.12 -11.64 2.41
C CYS A 138 -5.75 -10.78 1.30
N GLY A 139 -7.01 -11.03 0.93
CA GLY A 139 -7.77 -10.22 -0.03
C GLY A 139 -7.93 -10.83 -1.43
N ALA A 140 -7.59 -12.09 -1.64
CA ALA A 140 -7.85 -12.76 -2.93
C ALA A 140 -9.36 -12.88 -3.22
N ASP A 141 -9.74 -12.56 -4.46
CA ASP A 141 -11.12 -12.73 -4.93
C ASP A 141 -11.31 -14.10 -5.61
N VAL A 142 -10.25 -14.61 -6.25
CA VAL A 142 -10.25 -15.89 -6.97
C VAL A 142 -9.07 -16.73 -6.49
N ILE A 143 -9.31 -18.01 -6.24
CA ILE A 143 -8.26 -18.99 -5.93
C ILE A 143 -7.93 -19.74 -7.23
N ASP A 144 -6.68 -19.60 -7.67
CA ASP A 144 -6.17 -20.27 -8.86
C ASP A 144 -5.46 -21.57 -8.46
N LEU A 145 -5.87 -22.68 -9.07
CA LEU A 145 -5.27 -23.99 -8.87
C LEU A 145 -4.24 -24.22 -9.97
N GLY A 146 -2.95 -24.09 -9.62
CA GLY A 146 -1.84 -24.34 -10.53
C GLY A 146 -1.59 -25.83 -10.73
N PHE A 147 -1.40 -26.26 -11.97
CA PHE A 147 -1.11 -27.66 -12.31
C PHE A 147 0.39 -27.85 -12.63
N PHE A 148 0.91 -29.02 -12.30
CA PHE A 148 2.24 -29.42 -12.75
C PHE A 148 2.16 -30.15 -14.10
N PRO A 149 3.02 -29.81 -15.09
CA PRO A 149 3.05 -30.51 -16.37
C PRO A 149 3.35 -32.02 -16.26
N SER A 150 4.05 -32.44 -15.20
CA SER A 150 4.53 -33.82 -15.02
C SER A 150 3.75 -34.64 -14.00
N GLU A 151 2.73 -34.09 -13.35
CA GLU A 151 2.03 -34.75 -12.25
C GLU A 151 0.50 -34.64 -12.42
N PRO A 152 -0.23 -35.77 -12.46
CA PRO A 152 -1.67 -35.74 -12.63
C PRO A 152 -2.36 -35.20 -11.38
N PHE A 153 -3.29 -34.28 -11.55
CA PHE A 153 -4.16 -33.81 -10.46
C PHE A 153 -5.30 -34.82 -10.22
N GLY A 154 -4.99 -35.87 -9.45
CA GLY A 154 -5.88 -37.02 -9.24
C GLY A 154 -7.16 -36.70 -8.47
N HIS A 155 -7.09 -35.79 -7.51
CA HIS A 155 -8.20 -35.38 -6.64
C HIS A 155 -8.77 -33.99 -7.01
N LEU A 156 -8.63 -33.58 -8.27
CA LEU A 156 -9.05 -32.28 -8.79
C LEU A 156 -10.53 -32.00 -8.53
N GLU A 157 -11.41 -32.94 -8.92
CA GLU A 157 -12.85 -32.77 -8.79
C GLU A 157 -13.27 -32.65 -7.32
N GLU A 158 -12.64 -33.44 -6.43
CA GLU A 158 -12.87 -33.38 -4.98
C GLU A 158 -12.42 -32.03 -4.40
N ALA A 159 -11.24 -31.54 -4.80
CA ALA A 159 -10.72 -30.24 -4.36
C ALA A 159 -11.62 -29.08 -4.81
N ILE A 160 -12.02 -29.05 -6.09
CA ILE A 160 -12.94 -28.04 -6.63
C ILE A 160 -14.28 -28.09 -5.89
N GLN A 161 -14.88 -29.27 -5.71
CA GLN A 161 -16.16 -29.40 -5.01
C GLN A 161 -16.08 -28.91 -3.56
N ALA A 162 -15.01 -29.26 -2.85
CA ALA A 162 -14.78 -28.80 -1.48
C ALA A 162 -14.67 -27.26 -1.41
N LEU A 163 -13.88 -26.65 -2.30
CA LEU A 163 -13.75 -25.20 -2.37
C LEU A 163 -15.07 -24.52 -2.77
N LYS A 164 -15.82 -25.04 -3.74
CA LYS A 164 -17.13 -24.47 -4.12
C LYS A 164 -18.14 -24.56 -2.97
N ALA A 165 -18.09 -25.61 -2.15
CA ALA A 165 -18.94 -25.75 -0.97
C ALA A 165 -18.69 -24.64 0.07
N GLU A 166 -17.46 -24.15 0.17
CA GLU A 166 -17.05 -23.01 1.00
C GLU A 166 -17.24 -21.63 0.34
N GLY A 167 -17.82 -21.62 -0.87
CA GLY A 167 -18.18 -20.39 -1.59
C GLY A 167 -17.04 -19.70 -2.33
N TYR A 168 -15.91 -20.38 -2.58
CA TYR A 168 -14.80 -19.79 -3.35
C TYR A 168 -15.14 -19.63 -4.84
N CYS A 169 -14.60 -18.57 -5.45
CA CYS A 169 -14.47 -18.45 -6.90
C CYS A 169 -13.14 -19.06 -7.32
N LEU A 170 -13.17 -19.89 -8.37
CA LEU A 170 -12.07 -20.77 -8.72
C LEU A 170 -11.59 -20.57 -10.14
N SER A 171 -10.29 -20.72 -10.28
CA SER A 171 -9.59 -20.72 -11.55
C SER A 171 -8.69 -21.95 -11.63
N ALA A 172 -8.45 -22.45 -12.83
CA ALA A 172 -7.56 -23.59 -13.07
C ALA A 172 -6.54 -23.25 -14.15
N ASP A 173 -5.26 -23.39 -13.83
CA ASP A 173 -4.15 -23.16 -14.76
C ASP A 173 -3.47 -24.48 -15.16
N SER A 174 -3.72 -24.89 -16.40
CA SER A 174 -3.12 -26.09 -16.98
C SER A 174 -2.87 -25.90 -18.48
N LEU A 175 -1.76 -26.47 -18.94
CA LEU A 175 -1.43 -26.54 -20.37
C LEU A 175 -2.15 -27.70 -21.08
N GLU A 176 -2.76 -28.63 -20.32
CA GLU A 176 -3.41 -29.83 -20.85
C GLU A 176 -4.92 -29.60 -21.04
N PRO A 177 -5.45 -29.65 -22.29
CA PRO A 177 -6.87 -29.41 -22.55
C PRO A 177 -7.82 -30.31 -21.76
N LYS A 178 -7.40 -31.55 -21.48
CA LYS A 178 -8.21 -32.52 -20.72
C LYS A 178 -8.42 -32.07 -19.28
N ASP A 179 -7.40 -31.48 -18.67
CA ASP A 179 -7.45 -31.00 -17.29
C ASP A 179 -8.33 -29.75 -17.19
N LEU A 180 -8.22 -28.83 -18.15
CA LEU A 180 -9.10 -27.66 -18.22
C LEU A 180 -10.58 -28.07 -18.40
N ILE A 181 -10.87 -29.06 -19.25
CA ILE A 181 -12.24 -29.58 -19.40
C ILE A 181 -12.73 -30.24 -18.11
N ARG A 182 -11.88 -31.03 -17.42
CA ARG A 182 -12.23 -31.63 -16.12
C ARG A 182 -12.53 -30.56 -15.08
N ALA A 183 -11.66 -29.57 -14.94
CA ALA A 183 -11.83 -28.46 -14.00
C ALA A 183 -13.11 -27.66 -14.29
N GLY A 184 -13.35 -27.29 -15.55
CA GLY A 184 -14.56 -26.57 -15.94
C GLY A 184 -15.85 -27.38 -15.70
N LYS A 185 -15.83 -28.69 -15.94
CA LYS A 185 -16.97 -29.58 -15.63
C LYS A 185 -17.18 -29.78 -14.12
N ALA A 186 -16.11 -29.70 -13.33
CA ALA A 186 -16.18 -29.77 -11.86
C ALA A 186 -16.69 -28.47 -11.22
N GLY A 187 -16.63 -27.34 -11.94
CA GLY A 187 -17.17 -26.06 -11.49
C GLY A 187 -16.15 -24.93 -11.34
N ALA A 188 -14.98 -25.02 -11.98
CA ALA A 188 -14.06 -23.89 -12.09
C ALA A 188 -14.73 -22.74 -12.87
N ASP A 189 -14.62 -21.52 -12.35
CA ASP A 189 -15.23 -20.32 -12.94
C ASP A 189 -14.36 -19.75 -14.08
N TYR A 190 -13.03 -19.88 -13.96
CA TYR A 190 -12.04 -19.46 -14.95
C TYR A 190 -11.14 -20.61 -15.39
N LEU A 191 -10.61 -20.53 -16.61
CA LEU A 191 -9.63 -21.46 -17.17
C LEU A 191 -8.47 -20.66 -17.78
N LEU A 192 -7.25 -20.88 -17.30
CA LEU A 192 -6.07 -20.15 -17.76
C LEU A 192 -5.44 -20.80 -19.00
N SER A 193 -4.61 -20.00 -19.66
CA SER A 193 -3.69 -20.48 -20.70
C SER A 193 -4.37 -20.99 -21.99
N LEU A 194 -5.57 -20.52 -22.33
CA LEU A 194 -6.21 -20.86 -23.61
C LEU A 194 -5.60 -20.05 -24.78
N THR A 195 -5.46 -20.70 -25.93
CA THR A 195 -4.94 -20.08 -27.15
C THR A 195 -5.96 -20.24 -28.28
N GLU A 196 -5.72 -19.60 -29.43
CA GLU A 196 -6.53 -19.79 -30.63
C GLU A 196 -6.71 -21.28 -31.05
N LYS A 197 -5.80 -22.16 -30.63
CA LYS A 197 -5.83 -23.60 -30.93
C LYS A 197 -6.67 -24.41 -29.96
N THR A 198 -6.97 -23.87 -28.78
CA THR A 198 -7.68 -24.57 -27.70
C THR A 198 -9.06 -23.99 -27.39
N LEU A 199 -9.54 -23.04 -28.20
CA LEU A 199 -10.86 -22.40 -28.00
C LEU A 199 -12.04 -23.38 -28.01
N TYR A 200 -11.91 -24.54 -28.64
CA TYR A 200 -12.94 -25.59 -28.63
C TYR A 200 -13.31 -26.05 -27.20
N ILE A 201 -12.44 -25.84 -26.21
CA ILE A 201 -12.73 -26.12 -24.80
C ILE A 201 -13.94 -25.31 -24.32
N THR A 202 -14.11 -24.07 -24.82
CA THR A 202 -15.21 -23.17 -24.42
C THR A 202 -16.59 -23.66 -24.87
N ASP A 203 -16.65 -24.62 -25.80
CA ASP A 203 -17.90 -25.29 -26.20
C ASP A 203 -18.29 -26.40 -25.22
N GLU A 204 -17.34 -26.93 -24.46
CA GLU A 204 -17.53 -28.05 -23.52
C GLU A 204 -17.88 -27.60 -22.10
N VAL A 205 -17.57 -26.34 -21.74
CA VAL A 205 -17.69 -25.82 -20.37
C VAL A 205 -18.19 -24.38 -20.34
N GLY A 206 -18.79 -23.97 -19.22
CA GLY A 206 -19.30 -22.62 -19.01
C GLY A 206 -18.27 -21.62 -18.48
N SER A 207 -17.05 -22.07 -18.15
CA SER A 207 -16.00 -21.27 -17.53
C SER A 207 -15.51 -20.13 -18.46
N THR A 208 -15.09 -19.02 -17.86
CA THR A 208 -14.52 -17.88 -18.59
C THR A 208 -13.05 -18.15 -18.92
N PRO A 209 -12.65 -18.19 -20.19
CA PRO A 209 -11.26 -18.42 -20.58
C PRO A 209 -10.39 -17.18 -20.40
N ILE A 210 -9.17 -17.38 -19.92
CA ILE A 210 -8.07 -16.43 -20.02
C ILE A 210 -7.26 -16.80 -21.27
N LEU A 211 -7.20 -15.86 -22.20
CA LEU A 211 -6.56 -16.02 -23.50
C LEU A 211 -5.11 -15.56 -23.42
N VAL A 212 -4.21 -16.38 -23.93
CA VAL A 212 -2.77 -16.11 -24.02
C VAL A 212 -2.29 -16.27 -25.47
N PRO A 213 -1.17 -15.64 -25.86
CA PRO A 213 -0.53 -15.87 -27.15
C PRO A 213 -0.21 -17.35 -27.39
N ALA A 214 -0.42 -17.84 -28.61
CA ALA A 214 -0.07 -19.21 -29.01
C ALA A 214 1.45 -19.47 -29.02
N ALA A 215 2.24 -18.40 -29.10
CA ALA A 215 3.69 -18.41 -28.96
C ALA A 215 4.13 -17.13 -28.26
N ARG A 216 5.29 -17.18 -27.59
CA ARG A 216 5.86 -16.05 -26.86
C ARG A 216 5.94 -14.80 -27.75
N GLY A 217 5.30 -13.72 -27.31
CA GLY A 217 5.28 -12.44 -28.02
C GLY A 217 4.35 -12.36 -29.23
N ASP A 218 3.65 -13.43 -29.61
CA ASP A 218 2.71 -13.44 -30.75
C ASP A 218 1.37 -12.79 -30.39
N LEU A 219 1.38 -11.45 -30.32
CA LEU A 219 0.19 -10.66 -30.02
C LEU A 219 -0.94 -10.91 -31.03
N SER A 220 -0.59 -11.19 -32.30
CA SER A 220 -1.58 -11.43 -33.36
C SER A 220 -2.37 -12.72 -33.15
N SER A 221 -1.76 -13.77 -32.58
CA SER A 221 -2.50 -14.96 -32.18
C SER A 221 -3.50 -14.71 -31.05
N LEU A 222 -3.13 -13.85 -30.08
CA LEU A 222 -4.02 -13.44 -29.00
C LEU A 222 -5.21 -12.64 -29.57
N GLU A 223 -4.95 -11.69 -30.47
CA GLU A 223 -6.00 -10.90 -31.14
C GLU A 223 -6.99 -11.79 -31.90
N ARG A 224 -6.52 -12.80 -32.65
CA ARG A 224 -7.40 -13.76 -33.33
C ARG A 224 -8.25 -14.57 -32.37
N ALA A 225 -7.69 -14.94 -31.20
CA ALA A 225 -8.44 -15.66 -30.17
C ALA A 225 -9.56 -14.78 -29.57
N MET A 226 -9.24 -13.53 -29.25
CA MET A 226 -10.21 -12.53 -28.74
C MET A 226 -11.36 -12.33 -29.73
N GLU A 227 -11.05 -12.03 -30.99
CA GLU A 227 -12.05 -11.80 -32.04
C GLU A 227 -12.95 -13.03 -32.27
N SER A 228 -12.41 -14.24 -32.11
CA SER A 228 -13.17 -15.47 -32.25
C SER A 228 -14.23 -15.60 -31.16
N LEU A 229 -13.88 -15.33 -29.91
CA LEU A 229 -14.82 -15.39 -28.78
C LEU A 229 -15.80 -14.21 -28.77
N ASP A 230 -15.39 -13.02 -29.21
CA ASP A 230 -16.28 -11.88 -29.41
C ASP A 230 -17.40 -12.20 -30.40
N LYS A 231 -17.08 -12.84 -31.53
CA LYS A 231 -18.08 -13.28 -32.53
C LYS A 231 -19.07 -14.30 -31.96
N GLN A 232 -18.67 -15.04 -30.93
CA GLN A 232 -19.51 -16.02 -30.25
C GLN A 232 -20.27 -15.42 -29.05
N GLY A 233 -20.02 -14.15 -28.70
CA GLY A 233 -20.61 -13.51 -27.52
C GLY A 233 -20.16 -14.14 -26.19
N ARG A 234 -18.97 -14.76 -26.17
CA ARG A 234 -18.38 -15.35 -24.97
C ARG A 234 -17.58 -14.30 -24.20
N THR A 235 -17.68 -14.33 -22.87
CA THR A 235 -16.81 -13.56 -21.99
C THR A 235 -15.41 -14.16 -21.99
N TRP A 236 -14.38 -13.33 -21.88
CA TRP A 236 -12.96 -13.75 -21.83
C TRP A 236 -12.14 -12.68 -21.10
N LEU A 237 -10.90 -13.01 -20.71
CA LEU A 237 -9.86 -12.04 -20.38
C LEU A 237 -8.63 -12.30 -21.25
N ALA A 238 -7.84 -11.28 -21.56
CA ALA A 238 -6.62 -11.43 -22.35
C ALA A 238 -5.38 -11.15 -21.50
N ASP A 239 -4.38 -12.01 -21.64
CA ASP A 239 -3.08 -11.86 -21.00
C ASP A 239 -1.94 -11.96 -22.06
N PRO A 240 -1.32 -10.84 -22.45
CA PRO A 240 -0.13 -10.77 -23.29
C PRO A 240 1.15 -11.38 -22.71
N ILE A 241 1.09 -11.86 -21.46
CA ILE A 241 2.17 -12.43 -20.65
C ILE A 241 3.25 -11.40 -20.31
N LEU A 242 3.34 -11.06 -19.02
CA LEU A 242 4.42 -10.27 -18.44
C LEU A 242 5.67 -11.13 -18.21
N GLU A 243 6.80 -10.67 -18.72
CA GLU A 243 8.05 -11.43 -18.75
C GLU A 243 9.01 -10.98 -17.65
N PRO A 244 9.88 -11.86 -17.12
CA PRO A 244 10.90 -11.48 -16.15
C PRO A 244 11.91 -10.44 -16.68
N ILE A 245 12.56 -9.72 -15.76
CA ILE A 245 13.64 -8.79 -16.07
C ILE A 245 14.76 -9.55 -16.80
N HIS A 246 15.34 -8.93 -17.84
CA HIS A 246 16.32 -9.52 -18.77
C HIS A 246 15.80 -10.60 -19.73
N PHE A 247 14.54 -11.02 -19.60
CA PHE A 247 13.92 -12.00 -20.51
C PHE A 247 12.87 -11.39 -21.44
N GLY A 248 12.78 -10.05 -21.51
CA GLY A 248 11.80 -9.36 -22.36
C GLY A 248 10.73 -8.59 -21.59
N PHE A 249 10.97 -8.29 -20.30
CA PHE A 249 10.08 -7.48 -19.47
C PHE A 249 9.59 -6.20 -20.16
N MET A 250 10.50 -5.38 -20.70
CA MET A 250 10.09 -4.13 -21.36
C MET A 250 9.28 -4.36 -22.63
N ASP A 251 9.65 -5.37 -23.42
CA ASP A 251 8.87 -5.76 -24.61
C ASP A 251 7.47 -6.25 -24.20
N SER A 252 7.33 -6.93 -23.06
CA SER A 252 6.04 -7.35 -22.53
C SER A 252 5.15 -6.20 -22.10
N LEU A 253 5.71 -5.19 -21.42
CA LEU A 253 4.98 -3.95 -21.10
C LEU A 253 4.54 -3.21 -22.37
N ALA A 254 5.40 -3.15 -23.40
CA ALA A 254 5.04 -2.58 -24.69
C ALA A 254 3.88 -3.33 -25.35
N ARG A 255 3.81 -4.67 -25.21
CA ARG A 255 2.66 -5.47 -25.69
C ARG A 255 1.38 -5.13 -24.94
N TYR A 256 1.39 -5.01 -23.61
CA TYR A 256 0.20 -4.58 -22.87
C TYR A 256 -0.27 -3.19 -23.30
N HIS A 257 0.66 -2.24 -23.42
CA HIS A 257 0.33 -0.88 -23.86
C HIS A 257 -0.29 -0.88 -25.27
N GLU A 258 0.32 -1.60 -26.22
CA GLU A 258 -0.18 -1.69 -27.59
C GLU A 258 -1.56 -2.38 -27.64
N LEU A 259 -1.77 -3.45 -26.87
CA LEU A 259 -3.05 -4.13 -26.81
C LEU A 259 -4.14 -3.22 -26.24
N ARG A 260 -3.88 -2.53 -25.11
CA ARG A 260 -4.83 -1.56 -24.53
C ARG A 260 -5.14 -0.42 -25.50
N ARG A 261 -4.15 0.06 -26.26
CA ARG A 261 -4.35 1.11 -27.28
C ARG A 261 -5.27 0.64 -28.41
N ARG A 262 -5.13 -0.61 -28.87
CA ARG A 262 -5.96 -1.20 -29.94
C ARG A 262 -7.35 -1.59 -29.46
N TYR A 263 -7.46 -2.10 -28.23
CA TYR A 263 -8.71 -2.56 -27.62
C TYR A 263 -8.94 -1.85 -26.27
N PRO A 264 -9.40 -0.59 -26.28
CA PRO A 264 -9.52 0.22 -25.07
C PRO A 264 -10.40 -0.40 -23.97
N GLN A 265 -11.35 -1.26 -24.33
CA GLN A 265 -12.30 -1.89 -23.40
C GLN A 265 -12.02 -3.38 -23.16
N ALA A 266 -10.93 -3.93 -23.70
CA ALA A 266 -10.62 -5.35 -23.47
C ALA A 266 -10.39 -5.61 -21.97
N PRO A 267 -11.00 -6.64 -21.38
CA PRO A 267 -10.65 -7.08 -20.04
C PRO A 267 -9.29 -7.74 -20.08
N LEU A 268 -8.34 -7.20 -19.32
CA LEU A 268 -6.95 -7.67 -19.30
C LEU A 268 -6.63 -8.32 -17.96
N LEU A 269 -5.80 -9.35 -18.01
CA LEU A 269 -5.16 -9.98 -16.86
C LEU A 269 -3.65 -9.78 -16.95
N MET A 270 -2.98 -9.59 -15.81
CA MET A 270 -1.52 -9.55 -15.73
C MET A 270 -0.99 -10.44 -14.62
N GLY A 271 -0.18 -11.44 -14.99
CA GLY A 271 0.62 -12.20 -14.04
C GLY A 271 1.79 -11.38 -13.51
N VAL A 272 1.80 -11.07 -12.20
CA VAL A 272 2.85 -10.27 -11.54
C VAL A 272 3.89 -11.11 -10.82
N GLY A 273 3.61 -12.39 -10.57
CA GLY A 273 4.47 -13.31 -9.82
C GLY A 273 5.90 -13.42 -10.36
N ASN A 274 6.07 -13.36 -11.69
CA ASN A 274 7.38 -13.40 -12.35
C ASN A 274 8.33 -12.27 -11.90
N LEU A 275 7.80 -11.16 -11.39
CA LEU A 275 8.57 -9.99 -10.99
C LEU A 275 8.83 -10.01 -9.49
N THR A 276 7.82 -10.37 -8.68
CA THR A 276 7.94 -10.47 -7.23
C THR A 276 8.74 -11.69 -6.77
N GLU A 277 8.68 -12.81 -7.50
CA GLU A 277 9.39 -14.06 -7.14
C GLU A 277 10.84 -14.09 -7.63
N LEU A 278 11.14 -13.40 -8.75
CA LEU A 278 12.43 -13.50 -9.44
C LEU A 278 13.27 -12.21 -9.37
N THR A 279 12.98 -11.33 -8.41
CA THR A 279 13.73 -10.09 -8.17
C THR A 279 14.00 -9.94 -6.68
N ASP A 280 15.28 -9.96 -6.26
CA ASP A 280 15.66 -9.72 -4.87
C ASP A 280 15.52 -8.22 -4.51
N ALA A 281 14.31 -7.80 -4.15
CA ALA A 281 14.00 -6.48 -3.60
C ALA A 281 12.70 -6.54 -2.77
N ASP A 282 12.42 -5.53 -1.95
CA ASP A 282 11.18 -5.52 -1.16
C ASP A 282 9.96 -5.56 -2.08
N THR A 283 9.17 -6.62 -1.94
CA THR A 283 8.02 -6.92 -2.80
C THR A 283 6.93 -5.85 -2.70
N THR A 284 6.85 -5.11 -1.59
CA THR A 284 5.94 -3.96 -1.45
C THR A 284 6.24 -2.86 -2.46
N GLY A 285 7.52 -2.56 -2.70
CA GLY A 285 7.96 -1.57 -3.68
C GLY A 285 7.73 -2.05 -5.11
N ILE A 286 8.00 -3.33 -5.39
CA ILE A 286 7.71 -3.96 -6.69
C ILE A 286 6.21 -3.88 -6.98
N ASN A 287 5.37 -4.32 -6.04
CA ASN A 287 3.92 -4.28 -6.15
C ASN A 287 3.41 -2.84 -6.33
N ALA A 288 3.94 -1.85 -5.60
CA ALA A 288 3.53 -0.46 -5.77
C ALA A 288 3.75 0.03 -7.21
N ILE A 289 4.89 -0.27 -7.84
CA ILE A 289 5.15 0.12 -9.22
C ILE A 289 4.30 -0.66 -10.22
N LEU A 290 4.17 -1.99 -10.04
CA LEU A 290 3.35 -2.82 -10.92
C LEU A 290 1.88 -2.39 -10.87
N PHE A 291 1.32 -2.12 -9.69
CA PHE A 291 -0.05 -1.65 -9.54
C PHE A 291 -0.27 -0.24 -10.09
N GLY A 292 0.76 0.61 -10.10
CA GLY A 292 0.74 1.87 -10.85
C GLY A 292 0.54 1.63 -12.35
N ILE A 293 1.32 0.72 -12.93
CA ILE A 293 1.20 0.33 -14.35
C ILE A 293 -0.17 -0.29 -14.65
N ILE A 294 -0.63 -1.21 -13.79
CA ILE A 294 -1.96 -1.85 -13.89
C ILE A 294 -3.07 -0.81 -13.87
N SER A 295 -3.00 0.18 -12.97
CA SER A 295 -3.98 1.26 -12.86
C SER A 295 -4.00 2.15 -14.10
N GLU A 296 -2.84 2.54 -14.63
CA GLU A 296 -2.74 3.36 -15.85
C GLU A 296 -3.23 2.61 -17.10
N LEU A 297 -2.94 1.32 -17.19
CA LEU A 297 -3.40 0.47 -18.29
C LEU A 297 -4.84 -0.02 -18.10
N GLY A 298 -5.50 0.29 -16.98
CA GLY A 298 -6.85 -0.20 -16.68
C GLY A 298 -6.95 -1.72 -16.73
N ILE A 299 -5.96 -2.44 -16.20
CA ILE A 299 -5.98 -3.91 -16.14
C ILE A 299 -6.98 -4.33 -15.07
N SER A 300 -7.88 -5.24 -15.43
CA SER A 300 -9.04 -5.61 -14.60
C SER A 300 -8.79 -6.80 -13.67
N ALA A 301 -7.74 -7.58 -13.92
CA ALA A 301 -7.37 -8.72 -13.09
C ALA A 301 -5.84 -8.90 -13.01
N ILE A 302 -5.37 -9.47 -11.92
CA ILE A 302 -3.98 -9.90 -11.78
C ILE A 302 -3.89 -11.35 -11.30
N LEU A 303 -2.80 -12.03 -11.65
CA LEU A 303 -2.41 -13.31 -11.07
C LEU A 303 -1.13 -13.12 -10.26
N THR A 304 -1.16 -13.52 -8.99
CA THR A 304 -0.01 -13.47 -8.08
C THR A 304 0.09 -14.75 -7.26
N THR A 305 1.24 -14.96 -6.62
CA THR A 305 1.55 -16.19 -5.90
C THR A 305 2.50 -15.92 -4.73
N GLU A 306 2.60 -16.89 -3.81
CA GLU A 306 3.53 -16.89 -2.69
C GLU A 306 4.26 -18.26 -2.63
N VAL A 307 5.13 -18.49 -3.61
CA VAL A 307 5.91 -19.72 -3.76
C VAL A 307 7.15 -19.68 -2.90
N SER A 308 7.95 -18.63 -3.04
CA SER A 308 9.20 -18.50 -2.28
C SER A 308 8.94 -17.92 -0.89
N SER A 309 9.86 -18.20 0.03
CA SER A 309 9.87 -17.54 1.34
C SER A 309 10.10 -16.02 1.25
N HIS A 310 10.60 -15.55 0.10
CA HIS A 310 10.79 -14.12 -0.19
C HIS A 310 9.45 -13.42 -0.42
N ALA A 311 8.58 -13.97 -1.26
CA ALA A 311 7.29 -13.37 -1.64
C ALA A 311 6.13 -13.73 -0.69
N ARG A 312 6.40 -14.14 0.56
CA ARG A 312 5.41 -14.72 1.50
C ARG A 312 4.25 -13.81 1.94
N ARG A 313 4.22 -12.56 1.49
CA ARG A 313 3.15 -11.58 1.74
C ARG A 313 2.62 -10.94 0.45
N ALA A 314 3.07 -11.39 -0.71
CA ALA A 314 2.80 -10.76 -2.00
C ALA A 314 1.29 -10.65 -2.31
N VAL A 315 0.45 -11.57 -1.82
CA VAL A 315 -1.01 -11.49 -2.01
C VAL A 315 -1.60 -10.32 -1.21
N ARG A 316 -1.22 -10.19 0.06
CA ARG A 316 -1.68 -9.10 0.94
C ARG A 316 -1.17 -7.75 0.45
N GLU A 317 0.09 -7.70 0.02
CA GLU A 317 0.69 -6.50 -0.57
C GLU A 317 -0.04 -6.06 -1.85
N ALA A 318 -0.39 -7.01 -2.72
CA ALA A 318 -1.14 -6.76 -3.93
C ALA A 318 -2.57 -6.24 -3.64
N ASP A 319 -3.26 -6.79 -2.63
CA ASP A 319 -4.58 -6.28 -2.19
C ASP A 319 -4.50 -4.84 -1.69
N LEU A 320 -3.50 -4.50 -0.89
CA LEU A 320 -3.32 -3.12 -0.42
C LEU A 320 -2.96 -2.19 -1.59
N ALA A 321 -2.04 -2.61 -2.46
CA ALA A 321 -1.61 -1.82 -3.61
C ALA A 321 -2.76 -1.49 -4.57
N ARG A 322 -3.65 -2.45 -4.90
CA ARG A 322 -4.83 -2.14 -5.75
C ARG A 322 -5.76 -1.11 -5.12
N ARG A 323 -5.99 -1.17 -3.80
CA ARG A 323 -6.87 -0.24 -3.08
C ARG A 323 -6.28 1.16 -3.06
N ILE A 324 -4.99 1.29 -2.77
CA ILE A 324 -4.27 2.56 -2.79
C ILE A 324 -4.33 3.19 -4.19
N MET A 325 -4.04 2.40 -5.23
CA MET A 325 -4.05 2.90 -6.61
C MET A 325 -5.46 3.28 -7.07
N TYR A 326 -6.48 2.50 -6.69
CA TYR A 326 -7.87 2.84 -6.95
C TYR A 326 -8.26 4.18 -6.30
N ALA A 327 -7.98 4.33 -5.00
CA ALA A 327 -8.27 5.55 -4.26
C ALA A 327 -7.52 6.76 -4.84
N ALA A 328 -6.25 6.60 -5.24
CA ALA A 328 -5.47 7.66 -5.88
C ALA A 328 -6.12 8.12 -7.20
N ARG A 329 -6.47 7.16 -8.06
CA ARG A 329 -7.08 7.40 -9.37
C ARG A 329 -8.46 8.08 -9.26
N GLU A 330 -9.34 7.58 -8.39
CA GLU A 330 -10.68 8.15 -8.17
C GLU A 330 -10.63 9.59 -7.61
N ASN A 331 -9.54 9.94 -6.94
CA ASN A 331 -9.30 11.29 -6.42
C ASN A 331 -8.48 12.18 -7.37
N ASN A 332 -8.08 11.66 -8.54
CA ASN A 332 -7.18 12.32 -9.49
C ASN A 332 -5.92 12.86 -8.78
N ALA A 333 -5.37 12.05 -7.88
CA ALA A 333 -4.25 12.39 -7.02
C ALA A 333 -3.10 11.39 -7.22
N LEU A 334 -1.91 11.78 -6.74
CA LEU A 334 -0.79 10.85 -6.67
C LEU A 334 -1.06 9.78 -5.60
N PRO A 335 -0.52 8.55 -5.73
CA PRO A 335 -0.62 7.51 -4.71
C PRO A 335 0.33 7.79 -3.52
N GLN A 336 0.17 8.95 -2.90
CA GLN A 336 0.96 9.45 -1.78
C GLN A 336 0.02 9.94 -0.69
N ASN A 337 0.39 9.75 0.59
CA ASN A 337 -0.42 10.18 1.74
C ASN A 337 -1.84 9.56 1.73
N ILE A 338 -1.95 8.32 1.26
CA ILE A 338 -3.22 7.55 1.26
C ILE A 338 -3.19 6.52 2.39
N ASP A 339 -2.16 5.67 2.41
CA ASP A 339 -1.99 4.64 3.42
C ASP A 339 -0.49 4.30 3.51
N ASP A 340 -0.04 3.98 4.71
CA ASP A 340 1.38 3.74 5.01
C ASP A 340 1.71 2.24 5.04
N GLY A 341 0.74 1.36 4.81
CA GLY A 341 0.92 -0.09 4.92
C GLY A 341 1.87 -0.70 3.90
N LEU A 342 2.19 -0.02 2.79
CA LEU A 342 3.27 -0.45 1.88
C LEU A 342 4.67 0.06 2.31
N LEU A 343 4.75 0.97 3.29
CA LEU A 343 5.97 1.56 3.84
C LEU A 343 6.52 0.72 5.01
N CYS A 344 6.84 -0.54 4.75
CA CYS A 344 7.21 -1.49 5.80
C CYS A 344 8.54 -1.15 6.50
N LEU A 345 9.51 -0.58 5.76
CA LEU A 345 10.85 -0.30 6.29
C LEU A 345 10.99 1.06 6.96
N HIS A 346 10.23 2.08 6.55
CA HIS A 346 10.40 3.42 7.09
C HIS A 346 9.07 4.16 7.15
N GLU A 347 8.95 5.11 8.05
CA GLU A 347 7.81 6.02 8.09
C GLU A 347 7.98 7.16 7.11
N ARG A 348 6.87 7.81 6.76
CA ARG A 348 6.92 9.05 5.97
C ARG A 348 7.60 10.19 6.72
N ARG A 349 7.44 10.25 8.04
CA ARG A 349 8.04 11.27 8.92
C ARG A 349 8.72 10.60 10.11
N PRO A 350 9.90 9.98 9.93
CA PRO A 350 10.55 9.10 10.91
C PRO A 350 10.74 9.66 12.32
N PHE A 351 11.07 10.94 12.45
CA PHE A 351 11.44 11.57 13.72
C PHE A 351 10.46 12.71 14.02
N PRO A 352 9.39 12.46 14.79
CA PRO A 352 8.40 13.48 15.13
C PRO A 352 8.95 14.52 16.11
N ASP A 353 9.86 14.11 17.00
CA ASP A 353 10.44 14.96 18.05
C ASP A 353 11.83 15.47 17.67
N SER A 354 12.10 16.74 17.98
CA SER A 354 13.43 17.34 17.92
C SER A 354 14.24 17.06 19.21
N PRO A 355 15.58 17.10 19.18
CA PRO A 355 16.40 17.01 20.38
C PRO A 355 16.02 18.04 21.46
N GLU A 356 15.68 19.27 21.06
CA GLU A 356 15.26 20.35 21.94
C GLU A 356 13.92 20.04 22.60
N GLU A 357 12.94 19.57 21.82
CA GLU A 357 11.62 19.15 22.32
C GLU A 357 11.75 18.01 23.34
N ILE A 358 12.64 17.05 23.09
CA ILE A 358 12.95 15.96 24.03
C ILE A 358 13.59 16.52 25.31
N ALA A 359 14.52 17.47 25.21
CA ALA A 359 15.14 18.09 26.38
C ALA A 359 14.12 18.87 27.23
N GLU A 360 13.20 19.60 26.60
CA GLU A 360 12.09 20.29 27.28
C GLU A 360 11.11 19.31 27.94
N LEU A 361 10.85 18.17 27.31
CA LEU A 361 10.08 17.09 27.91
C LEU A 361 10.78 16.51 29.14
N ALA A 362 12.07 16.19 29.02
CA ALA A 362 12.87 15.64 30.12
C ALA A 362 12.91 16.56 31.34
N ALA A 363 13.06 17.88 31.13
CA ALA A 363 13.06 18.87 32.22
C ALA A 363 11.75 18.91 33.04
N ARG A 364 10.64 18.41 32.49
CA ARG A 364 9.33 18.36 33.15
C ARG A 364 9.09 17.06 33.93
N VAL A 365 9.92 16.03 33.72
CA VAL A 365 9.79 14.73 34.38
C VAL A 365 10.23 14.81 35.85
N LYS A 366 9.43 14.24 36.76
CA LYS A 366 9.68 14.28 38.22
C LYS A 366 9.71 12.90 38.87
N ASP A 367 9.41 11.86 38.12
CA ASP A 367 9.44 10.47 38.58
C ASP A 367 10.73 9.75 38.11
N PRO A 368 11.12 8.65 38.77
CA PRO A 368 12.34 7.94 38.43
C PRO A 368 12.22 7.03 37.20
N SER A 369 11.04 6.91 36.58
CA SER A 369 10.82 5.99 35.46
C SER A 369 11.53 6.46 34.21
N TYR A 370 12.27 5.54 33.59
CA TYR A 370 12.96 5.79 32.33
C TYR A 370 11.96 5.91 31.18
N ARG A 371 12.18 6.95 30.38
CA ARG A 371 11.47 7.22 29.13
C ARG A 371 12.46 7.20 28.00
N ILE A 372 12.09 6.54 26.91
CA ILE A 372 12.90 6.44 25.70
C ILE A 372 12.20 7.24 24.58
N ARG A 373 12.99 8.01 23.85
CA ARG A 373 12.57 8.77 22.66
C ARG A 373 13.66 8.66 21.59
N ILE A 374 13.28 8.85 20.33
CA ILE A 374 14.22 8.90 19.21
C ILE A 374 14.13 10.26 18.53
N SER A 375 15.27 10.78 18.08
CA SER A 375 15.32 11.93 17.17
C SER A 375 16.35 11.69 16.07
N GLN A 376 16.51 12.64 15.17
CA GLN A 376 17.54 12.59 14.12
C GLN A 376 18.96 12.36 14.68
N GLU A 377 19.22 12.72 15.94
CA GLU A 377 20.54 12.61 16.55
C GLU A 377 20.81 11.27 17.25
N GLY A 378 19.79 10.44 17.46
CA GLY A 378 19.91 9.14 18.11
C GLY A 378 18.78 8.84 19.10
N ILE A 379 19.08 7.91 20.00
CA ILE A 379 18.21 7.42 21.06
C ILE A 379 18.46 8.27 22.31
N HIS A 380 17.39 8.76 22.92
CA HIS A 380 17.39 9.54 24.16
C HIS A 380 16.72 8.72 25.24
N ILE A 381 17.38 8.60 26.39
CA ILE A 381 16.81 8.00 27.59
C ILE A 381 16.91 8.98 28.76
N PHE A 382 15.81 9.19 29.46
CA PHE A 382 15.74 10.17 30.54
C PHE A 382 14.74 9.80 31.62
N ASN A 383 14.94 10.36 32.80
CA ASN A 383 14.02 10.37 33.93
C ASN A 383 14.18 11.70 34.70
N ARG A 384 13.70 11.79 35.95
CA ARG A 384 13.95 12.97 36.79
C ARG A 384 15.43 13.28 36.98
N ASP A 385 16.28 12.26 37.09
CA ASP A 385 17.62 12.37 37.63
C ASP A 385 18.68 12.59 36.53
N SER A 386 18.45 12.10 35.31
CA SER A 386 19.36 12.30 34.18
C SER A 386 18.70 12.22 32.80
N ILE A 387 19.42 12.73 31.79
CA ILE A 387 19.16 12.57 30.36
C ILE A 387 20.45 12.14 29.67
N HIS A 388 20.37 11.09 28.86
CA HIS A 388 21.49 10.55 28.09
C HIS A 388 21.05 10.32 26.64
N ARG A 389 22.00 10.50 25.71
CA ARG A 389 21.78 10.32 24.27
C ARG A 389 22.92 9.50 23.68
N ALA A 390 22.58 8.52 22.86
CA ALA A 390 23.55 7.72 22.10
C ALA A 390 22.94 7.20 20.80
N GLN A 391 23.79 6.79 19.86
CA GLN A 391 23.36 6.04 18.66
C GLN A 391 23.44 4.52 18.90
N ASP A 392 24.41 4.10 19.71
CA ASP A 392 24.51 2.72 20.18
C ASP A 392 23.82 2.59 21.56
N PRO A 393 22.78 1.75 21.70
CA PRO A 393 22.17 1.42 22.98
C PRO A 393 23.16 1.04 24.08
N PHE A 394 24.27 0.37 23.76
CA PHE A 394 25.23 -0.09 24.76
C PHE A 394 25.91 1.07 25.49
N ASP A 395 26.08 2.22 24.84
CA ASP A 395 26.63 3.44 25.46
C ASP A 395 25.69 4.03 26.52
N LEU A 396 24.40 3.68 26.49
CA LEU A 396 23.41 4.11 27.48
C LEU A 396 23.42 3.25 28.75
N PHE A 397 23.84 1.98 28.66
CA PHE A 397 23.73 1.03 29.77
C PHE A 397 24.48 1.43 31.04
N PRO A 398 25.71 1.99 30.99
CA PRO A 398 26.41 2.44 32.20
C PRO A 398 25.68 3.55 32.98
N HIS A 399 24.73 4.22 32.34
CA HIS A 399 23.95 5.31 32.93
C HIS A 399 22.61 4.84 33.54
N LEU A 400 22.29 3.55 33.43
CA LEU A 400 21.04 2.98 33.93
C LEU A 400 21.24 2.45 35.35
N ALA A 401 20.55 3.03 36.33
CA ALA A 401 20.60 2.63 37.73
C ALA A 401 19.70 1.42 38.01
N VAL A 402 19.85 0.34 37.22
CA VAL A 402 18.98 -0.86 37.24
C VAL A 402 19.73 -2.15 37.57
N THR A 403 20.97 -2.06 38.06
CA THR A 403 21.82 -3.23 38.33
C THR A 403 21.26 -4.21 39.35
N GLU A 404 20.42 -3.74 40.28
CA GLU A 404 19.77 -4.58 41.30
C GLU A 404 18.37 -5.06 40.89
N ASP A 405 17.86 -4.63 39.73
CA ASP A 405 16.55 -4.99 39.20
C ASP A 405 16.70 -5.62 37.82
N ALA A 406 16.97 -6.92 37.80
CA ALA A 406 17.17 -7.67 36.58
C ALA A 406 15.96 -7.58 35.63
N GLY A 407 14.73 -7.56 36.16
CA GLY A 407 13.52 -7.46 35.35
C GLY A 407 13.45 -6.14 34.60
N HIS A 408 13.73 -5.03 35.29
CA HIS A 408 13.77 -3.70 34.69
C HIS A 408 14.96 -3.55 33.72
N ALA A 409 16.11 -4.14 34.02
CA ALA A 409 17.26 -4.16 33.11
C ALA A 409 16.93 -4.88 31.78
N PHE A 410 16.28 -6.04 31.82
CA PHE A 410 15.84 -6.74 30.61
C PHE A 410 14.82 -5.94 29.82
N TYR A 411 13.85 -5.33 30.49
CA TYR A 411 12.86 -4.47 29.85
C TYR A 411 13.52 -3.30 29.09
N LEU A 412 14.42 -2.56 29.74
CA LEU A 412 15.14 -1.46 29.08
C LEU A 412 16.02 -1.95 27.93
N GLY A 413 16.63 -3.13 28.06
CA GLY A 413 17.39 -3.74 26.96
C GLY A 413 16.53 -4.01 25.72
N VAL A 414 15.31 -4.53 25.90
CA VAL A 414 14.36 -4.75 24.79
C VAL A 414 13.92 -3.43 24.17
N GLU A 415 13.50 -2.46 25.00
CA GLU A 415 13.03 -1.16 24.51
C GLU A 415 14.13 -0.38 23.77
N LEU A 416 15.35 -0.35 24.30
CA LEU A 416 16.48 0.31 23.63
C LEU A 416 16.88 -0.38 22.33
N SER A 417 16.77 -1.72 22.26
CA SER A 417 16.97 -2.46 21.00
C SER A 417 15.88 -2.13 19.97
N ARG A 418 14.62 -2.04 20.39
CA ARG A 418 13.51 -1.64 19.51
C ARG A 418 13.67 -0.19 19.03
N ALA A 419 14.06 0.73 19.92
CA ALA A 419 14.36 2.12 19.59
C ALA A 419 15.54 2.24 18.60
N GLN A 420 16.55 1.38 18.70
CA GLN A 420 17.66 1.32 17.75
C GLN A 420 17.19 0.93 16.36
N ILE A 421 16.41 -0.15 16.23
CA ILE A 421 15.87 -0.58 14.94
C ILE A 421 15.02 0.54 14.34
N ALA A 422 14.17 1.17 15.14
CA ALA A 422 13.34 2.27 14.71
C ALA A 422 14.16 3.46 14.21
N TRP A 423 15.21 3.85 14.95
CA TRP A 423 16.07 4.94 14.54
C TRP A 423 16.85 4.64 13.24
N GLN A 424 17.40 3.42 13.10
CA GLN A 424 18.17 3.01 11.94
C GLN A 424 17.34 2.95 10.66
N LEU A 425 16.12 2.44 10.75
CA LEU A 425 15.23 2.27 9.62
C LEU A 425 14.32 3.48 9.38
N GLY A 426 14.28 4.42 10.32
CA GLY A 426 13.40 5.58 10.27
C GLY A 426 11.94 5.24 10.55
N LYS A 427 11.69 4.34 11.50
CA LYS A 427 10.35 4.02 12.01
C LYS A 427 9.98 4.90 13.19
N HIS A 428 8.68 5.06 13.42
CA HIS A 428 8.19 5.61 14.67
C HIS A 428 8.47 4.63 15.81
N TYR A 429 8.94 5.16 16.93
CA TYR A 429 9.10 4.41 18.16
C TYR A 429 8.15 4.98 19.20
N SER A 430 7.28 4.11 19.70
CA SER A 430 6.55 4.34 20.94
C SER A 430 6.97 3.27 21.93
N GLN A 431 7.36 3.70 23.12
CA GLN A 431 7.75 2.79 24.19
C GLN A 431 6.56 1.90 24.57
N ASP A 432 6.85 0.64 24.89
CA ASP A 432 5.85 -0.41 25.17
C ASP A 432 5.02 -0.86 23.96
N GLU A 433 5.24 -0.30 22.78
CA GLU A 433 4.56 -0.67 21.55
C GLU A 433 5.49 -1.42 20.60
N GLU A 434 4.91 -2.32 19.79
CA GLU A 434 5.62 -2.95 18.69
C GLU A 434 5.84 -1.96 17.55
N LEU A 435 6.87 -2.23 16.73
CA LEU A 435 7.05 -1.47 15.49
C LEU A 435 5.96 -1.86 14.50
N ASP A 436 5.36 -0.86 13.84
CA ASP A 436 4.45 -1.08 12.75
C ASP A 436 5.23 -1.55 11.51
N TRP A 437 4.87 -2.69 10.91
CA TRP A 437 5.50 -3.19 9.68
C TRP A 437 4.56 -3.14 8.48
N GLY A 438 3.49 -2.36 8.56
CA GLY A 438 2.48 -2.27 7.52
C GLY A 438 1.91 -3.64 7.18
N CYS A 439 1.76 -3.93 5.89
CA CYS A 439 1.21 -5.19 5.41
C CYS A 439 2.18 -6.38 5.52
N ALA A 440 3.44 -6.17 5.89
CA ALA A 440 4.42 -7.25 6.03
C ALA A 440 4.19 -8.11 7.29
N TYR A 441 3.53 -7.55 8.30
CA TYR A 441 3.22 -8.21 9.57
C TYR A 441 1.75 -8.01 9.94
N GLU A 442 1.09 -9.09 10.36
CA GLU A 442 -0.23 -9.01 10.99
C GLU A 442 -0.03 -9.03 12.50
N GLY A 443 -0.10 -7.85 13.12
CA GLY A 443 -0.15 -7.72 14.57
C GLY A 443 -1.53 -8.07 15.13
N GLU A 444 -1.63 -8.16 16.45
CA GLU A 444 -2.94 -8.23 17.10
C GLU A 444 -3.69 -6.92 16.89
N ALA A 445 -4.98 -7.01 16.52
CA ALA A 445 -5.81 -5.83 16.39
C ALA A 445 -5.91 -5.11 17.74
N GLU A 446 -5.50 -3.84 17.79
CA GLU A 446 -5.66 -3.03 19.00
C GLU A 446 -7.14 -2.78 19.28
N ASP A 447 -7.61 -3.25 20.43
CA ASP A 447 -8.87 -2.77 20.98
C ASP A 447 -8.65 -1.39 21.60
N LEU A 448 -8.95 -0.35 20.83
CA LEU A 448 -8.84 1.05 21.28
C LEU A 448 -9.81 1.41 22.42
N LEU A 449 -10.74 0.52 22.80
CA LEU A 449 -11.65 0.70 23.93
C LEU A 449 -11.05 0.20 25.25
N GLU A 450 -9.99 -0.60 25.21
CA GLU A 450 -9.31 -1.13 26.39
C GLU A 450 -7.91 -0.54 26.50
N GLN A 451 -7.55 -0.04 27.70
CA GLN A 451 -6.16 0.31 27.96
C GLN A 451 -5.34 -0.98 27.97
N LYS A 452 -4.28 -1.02 27.15
CA LYS A 452 -3.34 -2.14 27.15
C LYS A 452 -2.86 -2.42 28.59
N PRO A 453 -2.98 -3.68 29.06
CA PRO A 453 -2.51 -4.02 30.38
C PRO A 453 -0.99 -3.80 30.45
N PRO A 454 -0.45 -3.32 31.58
CA PRO A 454 0.99 -3.16 31.73
C PRO A 454 1.68 -4.51 31.47
N GLY A 455 2.77 -4.46 30.68
CA GLY A 455 3.51 -5.64 30.24
C GLY A 455 3.88 -6.59 31.38
N THR A 456 4.09 -7.86 31.06
CA THR A 456 4.33 -8.94 32.02
C THR A 456 5.52 -8.68 32.97
N THR A 457 6.43 -7.78 32.59
CA THR A 457 7.56 -7.31 33.41
C THR A 457 7.14 -6.45 34.61
N LEU A 458 6.01 -5.74 34.55
CA LEU A 458 5.50 -4.88 35.64
C LEU A 458 4.61 -5.64 36.65
N GLN A 459 4.15 -6.85 36.34
CA GLN A 459 3.25 -7.59 37.23
C GLN A 459 3.94 -8.11 38.51
N ASN A 460 5.26 -8.30 38.48
CA ASN A 460 6.00 -8.84 39.62
C ASN A 460 6.39 -7.80 40.68
N SER A 461 6.34 -6.50 40.39
CA SER A 461 6.69 -5.46 41.37
C SER A 461 5.62 -5.29 42.47
N LYS A 462 4.36 -5.70 42.22
CA LYS A 462 3.26 -5.59 43.19
C LYS A 462 3.19 -6.72 44.23
N ARG A 463 4.01 -7.77 44.13
CA ARG A 463 4.00 -8.90 45.10
C ARG A 463 4.96 -8.73 46.28
N GLY A 464 5.74 -7.64 46.35
CA GLY A 464 6.76 -7.42 47.39
C GLY A 464 6.30 -6.65 48.64
N GLU A 465 5.22 -5.88 48.59
CA GLU A 465 4.78 -5.05 49.72
C GLU A 465 3.57 -5.67 50.43
N GLY A 466 3.80 -6.73 51.20
CA GLY A 466 2.71 -7.37 51.92
C GLY A 466 3.09 -8.59 52.75
N ASN A 467 4.09 -8.47 53.64
CA ASN A 467 4.09 -9.23 54.90
C ASN A 467 5.18 -8.72 55.85
N GLY A 468 4.85 -7.67 56.59
CA GLY A 468 5.55 -7.27 57.79
C GLY A 468 4.53 -7.00 58.90
N LYS A 469 4.27 -8.01 59.74
CA LYS A 469 3.85 -7.90 61.16
C LYS A 469 3.70 -9.29 61.78
N ALA A 470 4.69 -9.67 62.59
CA ALA A 470 4.46 -10.33 63.87
C ALA A 470 4.87 -9.36 64.96
#